data_AF-A0A7C3YIL4-F1
#
_entry.id   AF-A0A7C3YIL4-F1
#
_cell.length_a   1.000
_cell.length_b   1.000
_cell.length_c   1.000
_cell.angle_alpha   90.00
_cell.angle_beta   90.00
_cell.angle_gamma   90.00
#
_symmetry.space_group_name_H-M   'P 1'
#
loop_
_entity.id
_entity.type
_entity.pdbx_description
1 polymer ?
#
loop_
_entity_poly.entity_id
_entity_poly.type
_entity_poly.pdbx_seq_one_letter_code
_entity_poly.pdbx_strand_id
1 'polypeptide(L)'
;MQRIINIILMTLSFMIIVGLIFAISAEDKSAKKPDESIVVIPPKPSNIDISQDDVPKLIEIIRIWKLIDSVELERIGEDKLVLFLAKYKQLDKIRLQYHRDRSDHIEKLKKLLEANAEDAQIRIVLNDLRKIDENFRQKERQILDELNQSLTPKQQAEFIVFQDTHWQEMRQMVRNLKELSALKEQRSSQQDVMSKK
;
A
#
# COMPACT_ATOMS: atom_id res chain seq x y z
N MET A 1 27.84 -15.93 31.40
CA MET A 1 26.92 -17.10 31.37
C MET A 1 25.77 -16.97 30.37
N GLN A 2 25.22 -15.78 30.10
CA GLN A 2 24.10 -15.61 29.15
C GLN A 2 24.39 -16.00 27.69
N ARG A 3 25.64 -15.85 27.21
CA ARG A 3 26.01 -16.22 25.83
C ARG A 3 26.02 -17.72 25.56
N ILE A 4 26.26 -18.53 26.59
CA ILE A 4 26.27 -20.01 26.47
C ILE A 4 24.83 -20.54 26.42
N ILE A 5 23.91 -19.90 27.14
CA ILE A 5 22.48 -20.26 27.16
C ILE A 5 21.84 -20.04 25.79
N ASN A 6 22.16 -18.94 25.09
CA ASN A 6 21.62 -18.67 23.76
C ASN A 6 22.14 -19.65 22.69
N ILE A 7 23.38 -20.12 22.82
CA ILE A 7 23.94 -21.11 21.88
C ILE A 7 23.28 -22.47 22.08
N ILE A 8 23.07 -22.90 23.34
CA ILE A 8 22.39 -24.16 23.66
C ILE A 8 20.92 -24.13 23.18
N LEU A 9 20.22 -23.01 23.40
CA LEU A 9 18.83 -22.84 22.98
C LEU A 9 18.70 -22.89 21.44
N MET A 10 19.65 -22.30 20.70
CA MET A 10 19.64 -22.30 19.24
C MET A 10 19.96 -23.68 18.64
N THR A 11 20.83 -24.47 19.28
CA THR A 11 21.10 -25.86 18.86
C THR A 11 19.92 -26.79 19.13
N LEU A 12 19.14 -26.55 20.19
CA LEU A 12 17.95 -27.35 20.52
C LEU A 12 16.80 -27.09 19.52
N SER A 13 16.60 -25.82 19.11
CA SER A 13 15.59 -25.48 18.09
C SER A 13 15.94 -26.02 16.70
N PHE A 14 17.22 -26.11 16.34
CA PHE A 14 17.63 -26.66 15.04
C PHE A 14 17.41 -28.18 14.94
N MET A 15 17.61 -28.91 16.05
CA MET A 15 17.35 -30.35 16.12
C MET A 15 15.85 -30.70 16.01
N ILE A 16 14.95 -29.87 16.52
CA ILE A 16 13.49 -30.08 16.41
C ILE A 16 13.01 -29.88 14.95
N ILE A 17 13.57 -28.92 14.23
CA ILE A 17 13.20 -28.63 12.83
C ILE A 17 13.70 -29.74 11.89
N VAL A 18 14.90 -30.28 12.11
CA VAL A 18 15.42 -31.39 11.29
C VAL A 18 14.69 -32.71 11.60
N GLY A 19 14.25 -32.93 12.85
CA GLY A 19 13.43 -34.09 13.23
C GLY A 19 12.05 -34.13 12.56
N LEU A 20 11.41 -32.97 12.37
CA LEU A 20 10.11 -32.88 11.67
C LEU A 20 10.24 -33.09 10.15
N ILE A 21 11.39 -32.78 9.56
CA ILE A 21 11.64 -33.01 8.13
C ILE A 21 11.89 -34.52 7.85
N PHE A 22 12.50 -35.25 8.79
CA PHE A 22 12.71 -36.70 8.64
C PHE A 22 11.47 -37.55 8.97
N ALA A 23 10.56 -37.06 9.83
CA ALA A 23 9.31 -37.78 10.16
C ALA A 23 8.29 -37.83 9.01
N ILE A 24 8.45 -37.00 7.97
CA ILE A 24 7.62 -37.04 6.75
C ILE A 24 8.22 -37.98 5.67
N SER A 25 9.42 -38.51 5.90
CA SER A 25 10.17 -39.30 4.91
C SER A 25 10.48 -40.74 5.37
N ALA A 26 9.61 -41.31 6.20
CA ALA A 26 9.73 -42.70 6.64
C ALA A 26 8.38 -43.36 6.90
N GLU A 27 7.49 -43.38 5.91
CA GLU A 27 6.40 -44.37 5.92
C GLU A 27 5.92 -44.68 4.50
N ASP A 28 6.71 -45.48 3.79
CA ASP A 28 6.21 -46.28 2.68
C ASP A 28 6.76 -47.71 2.81
N LYS A 29 5.86 -48.64 3.15
CA LYS A 29 5.87 -50.06 2.79
C LYS A 29 4.65 -50.75 3.41
N SER A 30 3.57 -50.89 2.63
CA SER A 30 2.91 -52.19 2.38
C SER A 30 1.64 -52.04 1.52
N ALA A 31 1.78 -52.46 0.25
CA ALA A 31 0.86 -53.29 -0.53
C ALA A 31 -0.67 -53.01 -0.59
N LYS A 32 -1.12 -52.67 -1.82
CA LYS A 32 -2.08 -53.42 -2.70
C LYS A 32 -3.28 -52.58 -3.26
N LYS A 33 -3.23 -52.39 -4.58
CA LYS A 33 -4.16 -51.81 -5.61
C LYS A 33 -5.66 -52.20 -5.52
N PRO A 34 -6.63 -51.58 -6.27
CA PRO A 34 -6.46 -50.79 -7.52
C PRO A 34 -7.32 -49.51 -7.71
N ASP A 35 -6.82 -48.64 -8.59
CA ASP A 35 -7.57 -47.81 -9.54
C ASP A 35 -8.54 -46.73 -9.01
N GLU A 36 -7.96 -45.64 -8.50
CA GLU A 36 -8.56 -44.32 -8.67
C GLU A 36 -7.49 -43.42 -9.28
N SER A 37 -7.76 -42.98 -10.51
CA SER A 37 -7.03 -41.89 -11.13
C SER A 37 -7.14 -40.69 -10.20
N ILE A 38 -6.06 -40.38 -9.48
CA ILE A 38 -5.90 -39.11 -8.80
C ILE A 38 -5.89 -38.07 -9.93
N VAL A 39 -7.07 -37.53 -10.22
CA VAL A 39 -7.21 -36.28 -10.95
C VAL A 39 -6.44 -35.28 -10.10
N VAL A 40 -5.22 -34.97 -10.51
CA VAL A 40 -4.54 -33.76 -10.10
C VAL A 40 -5.44 -32.64 -10.61
N ILE A 41 -6.41 -32.22 -9.79
CA ILE A 41 -7.17 -31.01 -10.05
C ILE A 41 -6.09 -29.92 -9.95
N PRO A 42 -5.67 -29.30 -11.06
CA PRO A 42 -4.78 -28.15 -10.96
C PRO A 42 -5.48 -27.17 -10.02
N PRO A 43 -4.79 -26.52 -9.07
CA PRO A 43 -5.41 -25.53 -8.22
C PRO A 43 -6.15 -24.56 -9.15
N LYS A 44 -7.48 -24.60 -9.10
CA LYS A 44 -8.34 -23.73 -9.89
C LYS A 44 -7.80 -22.33 -9.62
N PRO A 45 -7.37 -21.56 -10.64
CA PRO A 45 -6.81 -20.25 -10.40
C PRO A 45 -7.83 -19.52 -9.56
N SER A 46 -7.46 -19.19 -8.32
CA SER A 46 -8.30 -18.43 -7.42
C SER A 46 -8.63 -17.18 -8.20
N ASN A 47 -9.88 -17.07 -8.67
CA ASN A 47 -10.38 -15.86 -9.30
C ASN A 47 -10.39 -14.82 -8.19
N ILE A 48 -9.26 -14.15 -7.96
CA ILE A 48 -9.22 -12.99 -7.07
C ILE A 48 -10.15 -11.98 -7.72
N ASP A 49 -11.30 -11.79 -7.10
CA ASP A 49 -12.30 -10.86 -7.58
C ASP A 49 -11.99 -9.48 -7.02
N ILE A 50 -11.16 -8.74 -7.75
CA ILE A 50 -10.83 -7.36 -7.44
C ILE A 50 -11.85 -6.49 -8.18
N SER A 51 -12.85 -5.99 -7.45
CA SER A 51 -13.75 -4.96 -7.98
C SER A 51 -12.97 -3.66 -8.23
N GLN A 52 -13.44 -2.83 -9.18
CA GLN A 52 -12.95 -1.45 -9.36
C GLN A 52 -12.95 -0.67 -8.03
N ASP A 53 -13.94 -0.92 -7.17
CA ASP A 53 -14.10 -0.28 -5.87
C ASP A 53 -13.05 -0.71 -4.82
N ASP A 54 -12.39 -1.84 -5.06
CA ASP A 54 -11.35 -2.37 -4.16
C ASP A 54 -9.94 -1.90 -4.56
N VAL A 55 -9.76 -1.40 -5.78
CA VAL A 55 -8.46 -0.90 -6.26
C VAL A 55 -7.88 0.17 -5.33
N PRO A 56 -8.61 1.20 -4.86
CA PRO A 56 -8.06 2.20 -3.94
C PRO A 56 -7.59 1.59 -2.60
N LYS A 57 -8.35 0.63 -2.05
CA LYS A 57 -8.00 -0.05 -0.79
C LYS A 57 -6.75 -0.91 -0.97
N LEU A 58 -6.66 -1.65 -2.07
CA LEU A 58 -5.49 -2.48 -2.38
C LEU A 58 -4.21 -1.62 -2.52
N ILE A 59 -4.35 -0.47 -3.20
CA ILE A 59 -3.28 0.52 -3.34
C ILE A 59 -2.84 1.08 -1.98
N GLU A 60 -3.78 1.36 -1.07
CA GLU A 60 -3.47 1.79 0.30
C GLU A 60 -2.71 0.68 1.06
N ILE A 61 -3.18 -0.57 1.01
CA ILE A 61 -2.52 -1.71 1.68
C ILE A 61 -1.08 -1.89 1.17
N ILE A 62 -0.88 -1.90 -0.15
CA ILE A 62 0.45 -2.07 -0.76
C ILE A 62 1.38 -0.92 -0.35
N ARG A 63 0.87 0.32 -0.34
CA ARG A 63 1.64 1.49 0.10
C ARG A 63 2.09 1.37 1.54
N ILE A 64 1.17 1.01 2.45
CA ILE A 64 1.48 0.85 3.88
C ILE A 64 2.49 -0.27 4.09
N TRP A 65 2.32 -1.40 3.41
CA TRP A 65 3.27 -2.51 3.49
C TRP A 65 4.67 -2.10 3.01
N LYS A 66 4.77 -1.43 1.85
CA LYS A 66 6.04 -0.90 1.34
C LYS A 66 6.66 0.15 2.26
N LEU A 67 5.85 1.00 2.89
CA LEU A 67 6.31 1.98 3.86
C LEU A 67 6.95 1.30 5.07
N ILE A 68 6.30 0.27 5.62
CA ILE A 68 6.82 -0.51 6.74
C ILE A 68 8.16 -1.14 6.36
N ASP A 69 8.21 -1.83 5.23
CA ASP A 69 9.40 -2.53 4.74
C ASP A 69 10.57 -1.58 4.43
N SER A 70 10.32 -0.52 3.65
CA SER A 70 11.38 0.40 3.20
C SER A 70 11.98 1.29 4.29
N VAL A 71 11.22 1.56 5.36
CA VAL A 71 11.65 2.39 6.49
C VAL A 71 11.96 1.53 7.72
N GLU A 72 11.86 0.21 7.60
CA GLU A 72 12.07 -0.76 8.69
C GLU A 72 11.23 -0.41 9.95
N LEU A 73 9.96 -0.05 9.76
CA LEU A 73 9.11 0.47 10.85
C LEU A 73 8.77 -0.59 11.91
N GLU A 74 8.89 -1.87 11.60
CA GLU A 74 8.78 -2.93 12.61
C GLU A 74 9.82 -2.78 13.74
N ARG A 75 10.93 -2.07 13.48
CA ARG A 75 12.02 -1.87 14.44
C ARG A 75 11.78 -0.75 15.45
N ILE A 76 10.76 0.10 15.26
CA ILE A 76 10.46 1.20 16.21
C ILE A 76 9.59 0.75 17.39
N GLY A 77 9.10 -0.49 17.38
CA GLY A 77 8.21 -1.06 18.40
C GLY A 77 6.72 -0.83 18.08
N GLU A 78 5.86 -1.76 18.53
CA GLU A 78 4.44 -1.82 18.14
C GLU A 78 3.66 -0.54 18.48
N ASP A 79 3.80 -0.02 19.71
CA ASP A 79 3.11 1.20 20.14
C ASP A 79 3.47 2.40 19.25
N LYS A 80 4.76 2.54 18.90
CA LYS A 80 5.23 3.63 18.03
C LYS A 80 4.81 3.42 16.59
N LEU A 81 4.79 2.18 16.11
CA LEU A 81 4.31 1.84 14.77
C LEU A 81 2.83 2.23 14.60
N VAL A 82 1.98 1.91 15.57
CA VAL A 82 0.55 2.28 15.52
C VAL A 82 0.38 3.79 15.47
N LEU A 83 1.10 4.53 16.32
CA LEU A 83 1.09 5.99 16.32
C LEU A 83 1.62 6.58 15.00
N PHE A 84 2.70 6.01 14.48
CA PHE A 84 3.28 6.41 13.19
C PHE A 84 2.28 6.22 12.05
N LEU A 85 1.66 5.05 11.93
CA LEU A 85 0.67 4.78 10.88
C LEU A 85 -0.56 5.68 11.00
N ALA A 86 -1.02 5.97 12.22
CA ALA A 86 -2.11 6.91 12.45
C ALA A 86 -1.75 8.32 11.98
N LYS A 87 -0.54 8.81 12.28
CA LYS A 87 -0.05 10.12 11.83
C LYS A 87 0.21 10.16 10.33
N TYR A 88 0.74 9.09 9.76
CA TYR A 88 0.94 8.95 8.33
C TYR A 88 -0.39 9.01 7.57
N LYS A 89 -1.45 8.37 8.11
CA LYS A 89 -2.80 8.50 7.55
C LYS A 89 -3.34 9.93 7.61
N GLN A 90 -3.01 10.68 8.67
CA GLN A 90 -3.35 12.11 8.75
C GLN A 90 -2.60 12.92 7.68
N LEU A 91 -1.31 12.63 7.45
CA LEU A 91 -0.52 13.24 6.38
C LEU A 91 -1.15 13.00 5.00
N ASP A 92 -1.51 11.75 4.69
CA ASP A 92 -2.16 11.40 3.43
C ASP A 92 -3.51 12.14 3.26
N LYS A 93 -4.29 12.26 4.34
CA LYS A 93 -5.57 12.99 4.31
C LYS A 93 -5.38 14.47 4.01
N ILE A 94 -4.42 15.15 4.65
CA ILE A 94 -4.20 16.58 4.41
C ILE A 94 -3.66 16.85 3.00
N ARG A 95 -2.82 15.95 2.46
CA ARG A 95 -2.33 16.03 1.07
C ARG A 95 -3.45 15.88 0.07
N LEU A 96 -4.32 14.87 0.27
CA LEU A 96 -5.48 14.66 -0.58
C LEU A 96 -6.41 15.87 -0.57
N GLN A 97 -6.71 16.41 0.62
CA GLN A 97 -7.55 17.59 0.77
C GLN A 97 -6.93 18.81 0.08
N TYR A 98 -5.64 19.07 0.30
CA TYR A 98 -4.91 20.15 -0.36
C TYR A 98 -4.97 20.05 -1.88
N HIS A 99 -4.73 18.86 -2.45
CA HIS A 99 -4.80 18.67 -3.89
C HIS A 99 -6.18 18.94 -4.46
N ARG A 100 -7.26 18.57 -3.75
CA ARG A 100 -8.64 18.87 -4.14
C ARG A 100 -8.91 20.37 -4.10
N ASP A 101 -8.69 20.99 -2.93
CA ASP A 101 -8.94 22.42 -2.72
C ASP A 101 -8.16 23.29 -3.71
N ARG A 102 -6.89 22.95 -3.93
CA ARG A 102 -6.04 23.64 -4.89
C ARG A 102 -6.56 23.48 -6.32
N SER A 103 -6.98 22.27 -6.72
CA SER A 103 -7.51 22.03 -8.06
C SER A 103 -8.79 22.83 -8.31
N ASP A 104 -9.69 22.89 -7.32
CA ASP A 104 -10.93 23.65 -7.40
C ASP A 104 -10.66 25.16 -7.56
N HIS A 105 -9.68 25.70 -6.84
CA HIS A 105 -9.30 27.12 -6.96
C HIS A 105 -8.62 27.43 -8.29
N ILE A 106 -7.78 26.52 -8.80
CA ILE A 106 -7.18 26.67 -10.13
C ILE A 106 -8.26 26.66 -11.21
N GLU A 107 -9.25 25.77 -11.11
CA GLU A 107 -10.37 25.72 -12.05
C GLU A 107 -11.23 26.98 -11.98
N LYS A 108 -11.46 27.51 -10.77
CA LYS A 108 -12.15 28.79 -10.56
C LYS A 108 -11.38 29.94 -11.20
N LEU A 109 -10.06 29.96 -11.07
CA LEU A 109 -9.19 30.97 -11.67
C LEU A 109 -9.23 30.90 -13.21
N LYS A 110 -9.19 29.69 -13.80
CA LYS A 110 -9.34 29.52 -15.26
C LYS A 110 -10.65 30.13 -15.76
N LYS A 111 -11.77 29.84 -15.10
CA LYS A 111 -13.09 30.39 -15.46
C LYS A 111 -13.13 31.91 -15.38
N LEU A 112 -12.51 32.51 -14.37
CA LEU A 112 -12.41 33.98 -14.27
C LEU A 112 -11.58 34.58 -15.40
N LEU A 113 -10.48 33.93 -15.79
CA LEU A 113 -9.65 34.36 -16.92
C LEU A 113 -10.39 34.23 -18.25
N GLU A 114 -11.08 33.11 -18.48
CA GLU A 114 -11.91 32.88 -19.67
C GLU A 114 -13.06 33.89 -19.79
N ALA A 115 -13.63 34.30 -18.66
CA ALA A 115 -14.70 35.31 -18.60
C ALA A 115 -14.19 36.76 -18.65
N ASN A 116 -12.87 37.00 -18.76
CA ASN A 116 -12.26 38.32 -18.63
C ASN A 116 -12.75 39.08 -17.37
N ALA A 117 -12.84 38.38 -16.25
CA ALA A 117 -13.32 38.95 -14.99
C ALA A 117 -12.40 40.08 -14.50
N GLU A 118 -12.96 40.98 -13.69
CA GLU A 118 -12.21 42.09 -13.11
C GLU A 118 -11.06 41.62 -12.21
N ASP A 119 -9.96 42.37 -12.22
CA ASP A 119 -8.78 42.14 -11.38
C ASP A 119 -9.12 41.92 -9.90
N ALA A 120 -10.14 42.59 -9.38
CA ALA A 120 -10.58 42.42 -7.99
C ALA A 120 -11.04 40.98 -7.70
N GLN A 121 -11.78 40.37 -8.62
CA GLN A 121 -12.28 38.99 -8.48
C GLN A 121 -11.14 37.98 -8.59
N ILE A 122 -10.20 38.22 -9.52
CA ILE A 122 -8.99 37.41 -9.70
C ILE A 122 -8.12 37.48 -8.43
N ARG A 123 -7.92 38.67 -7.86
CA ARG A 123 -7.15 38.87 -6.62
C ARG A 123 -7.73 38.12 -5.42
N ILE A 124 -9.05 37.99 -5.32
CA ILE A 124 -9.69 37.21 -4.24
C ILE A 124 -9.27 35.75 -4.35
N VAL A 125 -9.43 35.13 -5.52
CA VAL A 125 -9.08 33.70 -5.73
C VAL A 125 -7.58 33.46 -5.54
N LEU A 126 -6.72 34.39 -5.99
CA LEU A 126 -5.27 34.30 -5.76
C LEU A 126 -4.92 34.35 -4.26
N ASN A 127 -5.58 35.21 -3.49
CA ASN A 127 -5.36 35.27 -2.04
C ASN A 127 -5.82 34.01 -1.33
N ASP A 128 -6.95 33.43 -1.74
CA ASP A 128 -7.44 32.17 -1.17
C ASP A 128 -6.50 31.01 -1.48
N LEU A 129 -6.00 30.93 -2.72
CA LEU A 129 -5.00 29.94 -3.14
C LEU A 129 -3.73 30.03 -2.28
N ARG A 130 -3.23 31.24 -2.05
CA ARG A 130 -2.05 31.48 -1.19
C ARG A 130 -2.29 31.02 0.25
N LYS A 131 -3.46 31.32 0.83
CA LYS A 131 -3.82 30.86 2.19
C LYS A 131 -3.88 29.34 2.27
N ILE A 132 -4.42 28.67 1.24
CA ILE A 132 -4.47 27.21 1.18
C ILE A 132 -3.05 26.62 1.13
N ASP A 133 -2.17 27.18 0.30
CA ASP A 133 -0.77 26.76 0.21
C ASP A 133 -0.02 26.94 1.54
N GLU A 134 -0.16 28.09 2.19
CA GLU A 134 0.47 28.39 3.48
C GLU A 134 -0.03 27.45 4.59
N ASN A 135 -1.35 27.30 4.72
CA ASN A 135 -1.96 26.42 5.72
C ASN A 135 -1.57 24.95 5.51
N PHE A 136 -1.51 24.49 4.25
CA PHE A 136 -1.08 23.13 3.95
C PHE A 136 0.37 22.90 4.36
N ARG A 137 1.30 23.78 3.94
CA ARG A 137 2.74 23.66 4.28
C ARG A 137 2.97 23.65 5.79
N GLN A 138 2.23 24.47 6.55
CA GLN A 138 2.35 24.48 8.00
C GLN A 138 1.91 23.15 8.62
N LYS A 139 0.75 22.64 8.23
CA LYS A 139 0.22 21.37 8.74
C LYS A 139 1.07 20.17 8.32
N GLU A 140 1.51 20.15 7.07
CA GLU A 140 2.40 19.12 6.56
C GLU A 140 3.70 19.06 7.35
N ARG A 141 4.35 20.22 7.57
CA ARG A 141 5.57 20.30 8.37
C ARG A 141 5.35 19.77 9.78
N GLN A 142 4.28 20.19 10.47
CA GLN A 142 3.98 19.72 11.82
C GLN A 142 3.84 18.19 11.89
N ILE A 143 3.09 17.59 10.97
CA ILE A 143 2.90 16.13 10.96
C ILE A 143 4.20 15.41 10.63
N LEU A 144 5.01 15.93 9.70
CA LEU A 144 6.32 15.36 9.37
C LEU A 144 7.28 15.42 10.56
N ASP A 145 7.29 16.51 11.29
CA ASP A 145 8.11 16.65 12.50
C ASP A 145 7.69 15.63 13.57
N GLU A 146 6.38 15.44 13.77
CA GLU A 146 5.84 14.42 14.69
C GLU A 146 6.19 12.99 14.25
N LEU A 147 6.10 12.68 12.95
CA LEU A 147 6.50 11.37 12.42
C LEU A 147 7.98 11.10 12.68
N ASN A 148 8.83 12.09 12.40
CA ASN A 148 10.28 11.98 12.53
C ASN A 148 10.75 11.75 13.98
N GLN A 149 10.01 12.22 14.99
CA GLN A 149 10.34 11.99 16.41
C GLN A 149 10.37 10.50 16.79
N SER A 150 9.64 9.66 16.07
CA SER A 150 9.60 8.21 16.32
C SER A 150 10.68 7.42 15.56
N LEU A 151 11.36 8.06 14.61
CA LEU A 151 12.30 7.44 13.69
C LEU A 151 13.75 7.75 14.07
N THR A 152 14.65 6.80 13.79
CA THR A 152 16.10 7.07 13.81
C THR A 152 16.52 7.92 12.61
N PRO A 153 17.69 8.59 12.61
CA PRO A 153 18.15 9.38 11.46
C PRO A 153 18.21 8.59 10.14
N LYS A 154 18.59 7.30 10.19
CA LYS A 154 18.57 6.40 9.02
C LYS A 154 17.15 6.25 8.47
N GLN A 155 16.20 5.93 9.35
CA GLN A 155 14.80 5.76 9.00
C GLN A 155 14.15 7.07 8.53
N GLN A 156 14.54 8.22 9.09
CA GLN A 156 14.09 9.51 8.58
C GLN A 156 14.55 9.74 7.13
N ALA A 157 15.79 9.42 6.81
CA ALA A 157 16.29 9.49 5.44
C ALA A 157 15.56 8.52 4.50
N GLU A 158 15.35 7.28 4.93
CA GLU A 158 14.57 6.27 4.18
C GLU A 158 13.13 6.75 3.96
N PHE A 159 12.50 7.34 4.98
CA PHE A 159 11.15 7.89 4.88
C PHE A 159 11.07 9.07 3.91
N ILE A 160 12.09 9.93 3.86
CA ILE A 160 12.17 11.01 2.87
C ILE A 160 12.28 10.43 1.45
N VAL A 161 13.17 9.45 1.24
CA VAL A 161 13.33 8.78 -0.05
C VAL A 161 12.05 8.07 -0.48
N PHE A 162 11.39 7.39 0.45
CA PHE A 162 10.10 6.74 0.22
C PHE A 162 9.05 7.75 -0.27
N GLN A 163 8.95 8.91 0.39
CA GLN A 163 7.98 9.93 0.00
C GLN A 163 8.20 10.48 -1.42
N ASP A 164 9.46 10.64 -1.84
CA ASP A 164 9.80 11.17 -3.16
C ASP A 164 9.58 10.14 -4.28
N THR A 165 10.06 8.91 -4.08
CA THR A 165 10.11 7.88 -5.13
C THR A 165 8.78 7.15 -5.29
N HIS A 166 8.09 6.88 -4.18
CA HIS A 166 6.98 5.93 -4.18
C HIS A 166 5.72 6.47 -4.89
N TRP A 167 5.57 7.79 -5.01
CA TRP A 167 4.44 8.40 -5.72
C TRP A 167 4.41 8.10 -7.22
N GLN A 168 5.57 7.89 -7.83
CA GLN A 168 5.64 7.50 -9.24
C GLN A 168 5.22 6.04 -9.41
N GLU A 169 5.73 5.15 -8.55
CA GLU A 169 5.38 3.73 -8.54
C GLU A 169 3.88 3.51 -8.32
N MET A 170 3.29 4.20 -7.33
CA MET A 170 1.88 4.05 -7.01
C MET A 170 0.97 4.52 -8.16
N ARG A 171 1.35 5.59 -8.88
CA ARG A 171 0.62 6.02 -10.06
C ARG A 171 0.65 4.98 -11.18
N GLN A 172 1.80 4.36 -11.41
CA GLN A 172 1.90 3.28 -12.39
C GLN A 172 1.06 2.07 -11.98
N MET A 173 1.12 1.69 -10.69
CA MET A 173 0.34 0.58 -10.16
C MET A 173 -1.17 0.81 -10.28
N VAL A 174 -1.66 2.00 -9.96
CA VAL A 174 -3.07 2.37 -10.13
C VAL A 174 -3.52 2.21 -11.59
N ARG A 175 -2.70 2.65 -12.55
CA ARG A 175 -2.99 2.50 -13.98
C ARG A 175 -3.11 1.01 -14.36
N ASN A 176 -2.11 0.22 -14.01
CA ASN A 176 -2.08 -1.21 -14.31
C ASN A 176 -3.28 -1.96 -13.70
N LEU A 177 -3.64 -1.66 -12.44
CA LEU A 177 -4.77 -2.31 -11.77
C LEU A 177 -6.12 -1.94 -12.40
N LYS A 178 -6.32 -0.67 -12.80
CA LYS A 178 -7.52 -0.22 -13.50
C LYS A 178 -7.67 -0.86 -14.87
N GLU A 179 -6.58 -0.99 -15.62
CA GLU A 179 -6.56 -1.67 -16.90
C GLU A 179 -6.91 -3.16 -16.75
N LEU A 180 -6.34 -3.82 -15.74
CA LEU A 180 -6.63 -5.22 -15.44
C LEU A 180 -8.09 -5.45 -15.04
N SER A 181 -8.66 -4.59 -14.18
CA SER A 181 -10.07 -4.69 -13.79
C SER A 181 -11.01 -4.46 -14.96
N ALA A 182 -10.71 -3.49 -15.84
CA ALA A 182 -11.50 -3.22 -17.04
C ALA A 182 -11.47 -4.40 -18.04
N LEU A 183 -10.29 -4.99 -18.28
CA LEU A 183 -10.14 -6.16 -19.16
C LEU A 183 -10.91 -7.38 -18.63
N LYS A 184 -10.95 -7.57 -17.31
CA LYS A 184 -11.69 -8.68 -16.68
C LYS A 184 -13.20 -8.49 -16.85
N GLU A 185 -13.71 -7.28 -16.61
CA GLU A 185 -15.13 -6.95 -16.76
C GLU A 185 -15.62 -7.18 -18.20
N GLN A 186 -14.81 -6.76 -19.19
CA GLN A 186 -15.10 -7.01 -20.61
C GLN A 186 -15.17 -8.50 -20.96
N ARG A 187 -14.27 -9.34 -20.40
CA ARG A 187 -14.28 -10.80 -20.62
C ARG A 187 -15.50 -11.47 -19.99
N SER A 188 -15.87 -11.08 -18.78
CA SER A 188 -17.05 -11.59 -18.10
C SER A 188 -18.32 -11.28 -18.90
N SER A 189 -18.46 -10.03 -19.40
CA SER A 189 -19.60 -9.66 -20.25
C SER A 189 -19.65 -10.41 -21.59
N GLN A 190 -18.49 -10.74 -22.19
CA GLN A 190 -18.44 -11.52 -23.44
C GLN A 190 -18.78 -13.01 -23.22
N GLN A 191 -18.39 -13.62 -22.10
CA GLN A 191 -18.75 -15.00 -21.77
C GLN A 191 -20.25 -15.17 -21.48
N ASP A 192 -20.89 -14.20 -20.81
CA ASP A 192 -22.33 -14.24 -20.52
C ASP A 192 -23.20 -14.15 -21.79
N VAL A 193 -22.72 -13.46 -22.83
CA VAL A 193 -23.42 -13.38 -24.13
C VAL A 193 -23.29 -14.68 -24.92
N MET A 194 -22.15 -15.36 -24.82
CA MET A 194 -21.89 -16.63 -25.52
C MET A 194 -22.56 -17.83 -24.85
N SER A 195 -22.86 -17.78 -23.54
CA SER A 195 -23.58 -18.84 -22.82
C SER A 195 -25.10 -18.79 -22.98
N LYS A 196 -25.65 -17.71 -23.58
CA LYS A 196 -27.10 -17.51 -23.80
C LYS A 196 -27.55 -17.77 -25.24
N LYS A 197 -26.67 -18.27 -26.11
CA LYS A 197 -26.98 -18.73 -27.47
C LYS A 197 -26.83 -20.25 -27.54
#